data_AF-A0A1I1UE37-F1
#
_entry.id   AF-A0A1I1UE37-F1
#
_cell.length_a   1.000
_cell.length_b   1.000
_cell.length_c   1.000
_cell.angle_alpha   90.00
_cell.angle_beta   90.00
_cell.angle_gamma   90.00
#
_symmetry.space_group_name_H-M   'P 1'
#
loop_
_entity.id
_entity.type
_entity.pdbx_description
1 polymer ?
#
loop_
_entity_poly.entity_id
_entity_poly.type
_entity_poly.pdbx_seq_one_letter_code
_entity_poly.pdbx_strand_id
1 'polypeptide(L)'
;MQRAFQRPPGCLSDLVIDRLIVGELDDGARAEVLGHAGACAWCTARIAELRGEQQAFATGPVPLALHRPKRRFLGVSAALAAAAALALVFLPDRSGPGPEPEPALDTGDVVRTKGAAHVGLYVERDGGLSPLLSGEHIVPGARVQPTYTTSEPGHLAIFGIDGAGRVQRHYPADGPASAPVRPARDEPLPFSLAFDATPGREVLVAVFCPQAFDAAALEPRLAGGAAVEPGPRCTVDRIDLLKDVR
;
A
#
# COMPACT_ATOMS: atom_id res chain seq x y z
N MET A 1 -10.73 -20.04 1.72
CA MET A 1 -10.84 -20.38 3.16
C MET A 1 -10.13 -19.29 3.95
N GLN A 2 -10.87 -18.33 4.51
CA GLN A 2 -10.32 -17.40 5.49
C GLN A 2 -10.18 -18.17 6.81
N ARG A 3 -8.96 -18.54 7.20
CA ARG A 3 -8.72 -19.07 8.56
C ARG A 3 -8.47 -17.88 9.47
N ALA A 4 -9.50 -17.43 10.19
CA ALA A 4 -9.33 -16.58 11.35
C ALA A 4 -8.72 -17.44 12.48
N PHE A 5 -7.40 -17.54 12.52
CA PHE A 5 -6.70 -18.17 13.64
C PHE A 5 -6.71 -17.21 14.83
N GLN A 6 -7.80 -17.21 15.60
CA GLN A 6 -7.77 -16.59 16.92
C GLN A 6 -6.90 -17.44 17.85
N ARG A 7 -5.73 -16.89 18.24
CA ARG A 7 -4.83 -17.49 19.23
C ARG A 7 -5.54 -17.60 20.59
N PRO A 8 -5.60 -18.79 21.23
CA PRO A 8 -6.14 -18.92 22.57
C PRO A 8 -5.34 -18.14 23.63
N PRO A 9 -5.97 -17.64 24.70
CA PRO A 9 -5.27 -16.98 25.80
C PRO A 9 -4.26 -17.95 26.46
N GLY A 10 -3.07 -17.44 26.78
CA GLY A 10 -1.97 -18.24 27.35
C GLY A 10 -1.09 -18.97 26.34
N CYS A 11 -1.41 -18.94 25.04
CA CYS A 11 -0.52 -19.46 23.99
C CYS A 11 0.57 -18.45 23.60
N LEU A 12 1.68 -18.98 23.09
CA LEU A 12 2.79 -18.18 22.52
C LEU A 12 2.27 -17.26 21.41
N SER A 13 2.82 -16.04 21.33
CA SER A 13 2.55 -15.16 20.19
C SER A 13 3.23 -15.67 18.93
N ASP A 14 2.69 -15.35 17.75
CA ASP A 14 3.31 -15.73 16.48
C ASP A 14 4.77 -15.23 16.39
N LEU A 15 5.04 -14.00 16.85
CA LEU A 15 6.41 -13.45 16.89
C LEU A 15 7.40 -14.32 17.69
N VAL A 16 6.97 -14.90 18.82
CA VAL A 16 7.85 -15.78 19.63
C VAL A 16 8.09 -17.10 18.91
N ILE A 17 7.07 -17.63 18.23
CA ILE A 17 7.19 -18.84 17.41
C ILE A 17 8.12 -18.60 16.22
N ASP A 18 8.01 -17.45 15.55
CA ASP A 18 8.89 -17.09 14.44
C ASP A 18 10.35 -17.02 14.90
N ARG A 19 10.62 -16.31 16.00
CA ARG A 19 11.97 -16.23 16.61
C ARG A 19 12.54 -17.60 16.97
N LEU A 20 11.70 -18.51 17.48
CA LEU A 20 12.11 -19.89 17.75
C LEU A 20 12.53 -20.61 16.46
N ILE A 21 11.75 -20.45 15.38
CA ILE A 21 11.98 -21.13 14.09
C ILE A 21 13.25 -20.60 13.41
N VAL A 22 13.46 -19.28 13.41
CA VAL A 22 14.65 -18.67 12.80
C VAL A 22 15.91 -18.72 13.69
N GLY A 23 15.78 -19.21 14.94
CA GLY A 23 16.91 -19.38 15.85
C GLY A 23 17.40 -18.09 16.50
N GLU A 24 16.51 -17.11 16.69
CA GLU A 24 16.81 -15.81 17.29
C GLU A 24 16.64 -15.78 18.83
N LEU A 25 16.17 -16.87 19.43
CA LEU A 25 16.06 -16.99 20.89
C LEU A 25 17.38 -17.46 21.50
N ASP A 26 17.78 -16.84 22.62
CA ASP A 26 18.84 -17.39 23.47
C ASP A 26 18.45 -18.75 24.08
N ASP A 27 19.42 -19.46 24.65
CA ASP A 27 19.23 -20.82 25.15
C ASP A 27 18.16 -20.92 26.25
N GLY A 28 18.03 -19.90 27.10
CA GLY A 28 17.06 -19.87 28.19
C GLY A 28 15.64 -19.67 27.66
N ALA A 29 15.45 -18.64 26.85
CA ALA A 29 14.16 -18.35 26.21
C ALA A 29 13.72 -19.50 25.29
N ARG A 30 14.66 -20.11 24.57
CA ARG A 30 14.40 -21.28 23.73
C ARG A 30 13.91 -22.47 24.55
N ALA A 31 14.54 -22.77 25.69
CA ALA A 31 14.13 -23.87 26.56
C ALA A 31 12.72 -23.65 27.14
N GLU A 32 12.41 -22.42 27.56
CA GLU A 32 11.07 -22.06 28.07
C GLU A 32 9.98 -22.23 27.00
N VAL A 33 10.22 -21.69 25.80
CA VAL A 33 9.29 -21.78 24.68
C VAL A 33 9.06 -23.23 24.27
N LEU A 34 10.12 -24.04 24.19
CA LEU A 34 10.01 -25.47 23.91
C LEU A 34 9.28 -26.23 25.03
N GLY A 35 9.49 -25.85 26.29
CA GLY A 35 8.77 -26.40 27.43
C GLY A 35 7.26 -26.15 27.32
N HIS A 36 6.86 -24.91 27.03
CA HIS A 36 5.45 -24.58 26.78
C HIS A 36 4.89 -25.33 25.57
N ALA A 37 5.61 -25.33 24.44
CA ALA A 37 5.18 -26.01 23.22
C ALA A 37 5.04 -27.53 23.39
N GLY A 38 5.77 -28.14 24.33
CA GLY A 38 5.61 -29.55 24.69
C GLY A 38 4.34 -29.84 25.50
N ALA A 39 3.80 -28.85 26.22
CA ALA A 39 2.61 -29.00 27.05
C ALA A 39 1.33 -28.44 26.40
N CYS A 40 1.44 -27.64 25.34
CA CYS A 40 0.32 -26.96 24.68
C CYS A 40 0.10 -27.46 23.24
N ALA A 41 -0.98 -28.22 23.02
CA ALA A 41 -1.31 -28.80 21.73
C ALA A 41 -1.49 -27.76 20.60
N TRP A 42 -2.01 -26.57 20.91
CA TRP A 42 -2.15 -25.48 19.94
C TRP A 42 -0.79 -24.98 19.46
N CYS A 43 0.12 -24.69 20.40
CA CYS A 43 1.48 -24.25 20.08
C CYS A 43 2.26 -25.32 19.33
N THR A 44 2.12 -26.61 19.71
CA THR A 44 2.72 -27.72 18.97
C THR A 44 2.25 -27.74 17.51
N ALA A 45 0.94 -27.65 17.29
CA ALA A 45 0.36 -27.66 15.95
C ALA A 45 0.80 -26.46 15.11
N ARG A 46 0.82 -25.26 15.71
CA ARG A 46 1.23 -24.01 15.03
C ARG A 46 2.71 -24.05 14.62
N ILE A 47 3.59 -24.53 15.49
CA ILE A 47 5.02 -24.70 15.17
C ILE A 47 5.21 -25.72 14.04
N ALA A 48 4.45 -26.83 14.07
CA ALA A 48 4.51 -27.85 13.03
C ALA A 48 4.04 -27.33 11.66
N GLU A 49 2.97 -26.52 11.63
CA GLU A 49 2.46 -25.86 10.43
C GLU A 49 3.54 -24.97 9.79
N LEU A 50 4.10 -24.02 10.56
CA LEU A 50 5.11 -23.08 10.06
C LEU A 50 6.40 -23.78 9.61
N ARG A 51 6.83 -24.84 10.30
CA ARG A 51 7.96 -25.67 9.85
C ARG A 51 7.64 -26.42 8.55
N GLY A 52 6.40 -26.90 8.39
CA GLY A 52 5.93 -27.52 7.16
C GLY A 52 5.97 -26.56 5.98
N GLU A 53 5.51 -25.32 6.17
CA GLU A 53 5.59 -24.26 5.16
C GLU A 53 7.05 -23.92 4.80
N GLN A 54 7.93 -23.80 5.80
CA GLN A 54 9.37 -23.56 5.58
C GLN A 54 10.00 -24.69 4.75
N GLN A 55 9.69 -25.94 5.05
CA GLN A 55 10.16 -27.10 4.29
C GLN A 55 9.60 -27.12 2.86
N ALA A 56 8.31 -26.83 2.69
CA ALA A 56 7.66 -26.76 1.39
C ALA A 56 8.28 -25.66 0.52
N PHE A 57 8.60 -24.51 1.11
CA PHE A 57 9.30 -23.43 0.42
C PHE A 57 10.74 -23.82 0.05
N ALA A 58 11.48 -24.46 0.97
CA ALA A 58 12.86 -24.87 0.73
C ALA A 58 13.00 -25.98 -0.33
N THR A 59 11.99 -26.83 -0.48
CA THR A 59 12.00 -27.96 -1.42
C THR A 59 11.19 -27.70 -2.70
N GLY A 60 10.32 -26.68 -2.68
CA GLY A 60 9.45 -26.33 -3.79
C GLY A 60 10.20 -25.67 -4.95
N PRO A 61 9.71 -25.82 -6.20
CA PRO A 61 10.27 -25.11 -7.33
C PRO A 61 10.05 -23.60 -7.14
N VAL A 62 11.13 -22.83 -7.04
CA VAL A 62 11.05 -21.36 -7.08
C VAL A 62 10.72 -20.96 -8.52
N PRO A 63 9.57 -20.30 -8.78
CA PRO A 63 9.25 -19.83 -10.12
C PRO A 63 10.14 -18.62 -10.45
N LEU A 64 11.35 -18.88 -10.95
CA LEU A 64 12.27 -17.88 -11.47
C LEU A 64 11.87 -17.44 -12.89
N ALA A 65 10.58 -17.16 -13.11
CA ALA A 65 10.11 -16.57 -14.35
C ALA A 65 10.26 -15.05 -14.28
N LEU A 66 11.52 -14.58 -14.36
CA LEU A 66 11.76 -13.17 -14.61
C LEU A 66 11.25 -12.84 -16.02
N HIS A 67 10.21 -12.01 -16.12
CA HIS A 67 9.79 -11.41 -17.38
C HIS A 67 11.01 -10.68 -17.99
N ARG A 68 11.65 -11.28 -19.00
CA ARG A 68 12.71 -10.63 -19.76
C ARG A 68 12.08 -9.69 -20.78
N PRO A 69 12.13 -8.36 -20.61
CA PRO A 69 11.71 -7.47 -21.67
C PRO A 69 12.62 -7.68 -22.90
N LYS A 70 12.01 -7.72 -24.09
CA LYS A 70 12.75 -7.85 -25.37
C LYS A 70 13.68 -6.65 -25.54
N ARG A 71 14.99 -6.87 -25.40
CA ARG A 71 16.03 -5.86 -25.57
C ARG A 71 16.09 -5.41 -27.04
N ARG A 72 15.37 -4.34 -27.39
CA ARG A 72 15.47 -3.68 -28.71
C ARG A 72 16.17 -2.32 -28.72
N PHE A 73 16.70 -1.83 -27.58
CA PHE A 73 17.35 -0.52 -27.52
C PHE A 73 18.61 -0.49 -26.64
N LEU A 74 19.60 -1.35 -26.94
CA LEU A 74 20.91 -1.35 -26.25
C LEU A 74 21.87 -0.25 -26.73
N GLY A 75 21.46 0.64 -27.64
CA GLY A 75 22.31 1.69 -28.22
C GLY A 75 22.25 3.07 -27.54
N VAL A 76 21.26 3.35 -26.69
CA VAL A 76 21.03 4.71 -26.14
C VAL A 76 21.57 4.88 -24.72
N SER A 77 21.78 3.78 -23.98
CA SER A 77 22.13 3.82 -22.55
C SER A 77 23.59 4.17 -22.23
N ALA A 78 24.51 4.14 -23.20
CA ALA A 78 25.92 4.49 -22.96
C ALA A 78 26.16 6.01 -22.86
N ALA A 79 25.32 6.82 -23.52
CA ALA A 79 25.49 8.28 -23.55
C ALA A 79 24.98 8.96 -22.26
N LEU A 80 23.97 8.39 -21.58
CA LEU A 80 23.39 9.01 -20.37
C LEU A 80 24.25 8.83 -19.11
N ALA A 81 25.03 7.75 -19.02
CA ALA A 81 25.86 7.46 -17.85
C ALA A 81 27.03 8.45 -17.69
N ALA A 82 27.58 8.95 -18.80
CA ALA A 82 28.66 9.94 -18.77
C ALA A 82 28.18 11.33 -18.30
N ALA A 83 26.93 11.70 -18.58
CA ALA A 83 26.35 12.98 -18.16
C ALA A 83 26.06 13.03 -16.65
N ALA A 84 25.68 11.90 -16.03
CA ALA A 84 25.41 11.82 -14.60
C ALA A 84 26.68 11.95 -13.74
N ALA A 85 27.83 11.47 -14.23
CA ALA A 85 29.10 11.57 -13.51
C ALA A 85 29.64 13.02 -13.43
N LEU A 86 29.37 13.85 -14.44
CA LEU A 86 29.77 15.27 -14.43
C LEU A 86 28.91 16.13 -13.50
N ALA A 87 27.64 15.77 -13.27
CA ALA A 87 26.76 16.52 -12.38
C ALA A 87 27.14 16.39 -10.89
N LEU A 88 27.73 15.27 -10.46
CA LEU A 88 28.15 15.05 -9.07
C LEU A 88 29.37 15.90 -8.67
N VAL A 89 30.19 16.35 -9.63
CA VAL A 89 31.41 17.13 -9.34
C VAL A 89 31.11 18.63 -9.12
N PHE A 90 29.97 19.13 -9.63
CA PHE A 90 29.63 20.56 -9.60
C PHE A 90 28.53 20.95 -8.61
N LEU A 91 28.10 20.07 -7.70
CA LEU A 91 27.19 20.48 -6.63
C LEU A 91 27.97 21.22 -5.52
N PRO A 92 27.61 22.48 -5.20
CA PRO A 92 28.23 23.20 -4.10
C PRO A 92 27.89 22.55 -2.75
N ASP A 93 28.93 22.43 -1.93
CA ASP A 93 28.90 21.94 -0.55
C ASP A 93 27.91 22.77 0.28
N ARG A 94 26.80 22.15 0.69
CA ARG A 94 25.80 22.75 1.60
C ARG A 94 25.99 22.29 3.03
N SER A 95 27.24 22.24 3.48
CA SER A 95 27.60 22.14 4.89
C SER A 95 27.37 23.50 5.59
N GLY A 96 26.11 23.81 5.90
CA GLY A 96 25.77 24.86 6.85
C GLY A 96 25.96 24.39 8.31
N PRO A 97 26.33 25.27 9.25
CA PRO A 97 26.58 24.90 10.64
C PRO A 97 25.26 24.53 11.32
N GLY A 98 25.21 23.32 11.90
CA GLY A 98 24.05 22.84 12.64
C GLY A 98 23.90 23.56 14.00
N PRO A 99 22.67 23.87 14.44
CA PRO A 99 22.43 24.23 15.83
C PRO A 99 22.49 22.99 16.72
N GLU A 100 23.10 23.17 17.88
CA GLU A 100 23.38 22.17 18.93
C GLU A 100 22.12 21.49 19.51
N PRO A 101 22.28 20.28 20.10
CA PRO A 101 21.16 19.48 20.58
C PRO A 101 20.67 19.94 21.95
N GLU A 102 19.37 20.23 22.08
CA GLU A 102 18.67 20.30 23.37
C GLU A 102 18.15 18.93 23.80
N PRO A 103 18.12 18.62 25.12
CA PRO A 103 17.82 17.29 25.62
C PRO A 103 16.31 16.98 25.60
N ALA A 104 16.04 15.68 25.47
CA ALA A 104 14.75 15.04 25.24
C ALA A 104 13.64 15.38 26.26
N LEU A 105 12.38 15.24 25.82
CA LEU A 105 11.35 14.42 26.49
C LEU A 105 10.14 14.15 25.56
N ASP A 106 9.86 12.85 25.42
CA ASP A 106 8.55 12.19 25.28
C ASP A 106 7.80 12.10 23.92
N THR A 107 7.99 10.92 23.31
CA THR A 107 7.02 10.03 22.66
C THR A 107 5.98 10.60 21.69
N GLY A 108 6.42 10.71 20.43
CA GLY A 108 5.56 10.53 19.28
C GLY A 108 6.37 9.80 18.23
N ASP A 109 6.42 8.47 18.34
CA ASP A 109 7.04 7.58 17.36
C ASP A 109 6.39 7.86 16.00
N VAL A 110 6.97 8.79 15.23
CA VAL A 110 6.55 9.06 13.85
C VAL A 110 7.02 7.85 13.07
N VAL A 111 6.18 6.80 13.10
CA VAL A 111 6.32 5.60 12.29
C VAL A 111 6.30 6.07 10.84
N ARG A 112 7.51 6.27 10.32
CA ARG A 112 7.78 6.67 8.95
C ARG A 112 7.33 5.49 8.08
N THR A 113 6.12 5.59 7.55
CA THR A 113 5.57 4.54 6.69
C THR A 113 6.37 4.57 5.39
N LYS A 114 7.20 3.55 5.16
CA LYS A 114 7.85 3.33 3.87
C LYS A 114 6.75 2.97 2.87
N GLY A 115 6.33 3.93 2.07
CA GLY A 115 5.33 3.73 1.03
C GLY A 115 5.09 5.02 0.25
N ALA A 116 4.83 4.91 -1.05
CA ALA A 116 4.32 6.03 -1.82
C ALA A 116 2.92 6.43 -1.29
N ALA A 117 2.50 7.66 -1.59
CA ALA A 117 1.15 8.10 -1.26
C ALA A 117 0.11 7.19 -1.96
N HIS A 118 -0.92 6.78 -1.22
CA HIS A 118 -1.93 5.83 -1.69
C HIS A 118 -3.30 6.11 -1.07
N VAL A 119 -4.33 5.55 -1.69
CA VAL A 119 -5.71 5.57 -1.20
C VAL A 119 -6.06 4.20 -0.62
N GLY A 120 -6.84 4.18 0.46
CA GLY A 120 -7.43 2.98 1.05
C GLY A 120 -8.94 3.00 0.87
N LEU A 121 -9.57 1.83 0.93
CA LEU A 121 -11.03 1.69 0.89
C LEU A 121 -11.47 0.78 2.03
N TYR A 122 -12.47 1.22 2.79
CA TYR A 122 -13.15 0.41 3.78
C TYR A 122 -14.61 0.25 3.39
N VAL A 123 -15.12 -0.96 3.40
CA VAL A 123 -16.51 -1.27 3.11
C VAL A 123 -17.20 -1.75 4.38
N GLU A 124 -18.46 -1.32 4.54
CA GLU A 124 -19.30 -1.81 5.62
C GLU A 124 -19.73 -3.26 5.35
N ARG A 125 -19.37 -4.17 6.26
CA ARG A 125 -19.74 -5.59 6.24
C ARG A 125 -20.06 -6.04 7.66
N ASP A 126 -21.18 -6.74 7.85
CA ASP A 126 -21.58 -7.33 9.13
C ASP A 126 -21.57 -6.35 10.33
N GLY A 127 -21.91 -5.08 10.08
CA GLY A 127 -21.93 -4.02 11.10
C GLY A 127 -20.55 -3.46 11.49
N GLY A 128 -19.50 -3.78 10.73
CA GLY A 128 -18.16 -3.25 10.90
C GLY A 128 -17.54 -2.76 9.58
N LEU A 129 -16.43 -2.02 9.69
CA LEU A 129 -15.63 -1.64 8.53
C LEU A 129 -14.54 -2.69 8.29
N SER A 130 -14.49 -3.20 7.07
CA SER A 130 -13.44 -4.12 6.61
C SER A 130 -12.69 -3.49 5.44
N PRO A 131 -11.36 -3.70 5.31
CA PRO A 131 -10.63 -3.23 4.14
C PRO A 131 -11.19 -3.87 2.87
N LEU A 132 -11.18 -3.09 1.78
CA LEU A 132 -11.53 -3.50 0.44
C LEU A 132 -10.27 -3.39 -0.43
N LEU A 133 -9.73 -4.54 -0.85
CA LEU A 133 -8.47 -4.61 -1.59
C LEU A 133 -8.70 -4.57 -3.11
N SER A 134 -7.67 -4.17 -3.85
CA SER A 134 -7.70 -4.23 -5.31
C SER A 134 -7.90 -5.67 -5.80
N GLY A 135 -8.80 -5.86 -6.76
CA GLY A 135 -9.26 -7.13 -7.29
C GLY A 135 -10.45 -7.74 -6.54
N GLU A 136 -10.88 -7.18 -5.41
CA GLU A 136 -12.04 -7.69 -4.67
C GLU A 136 -13.37 -7.39 -5.36
N HIS A 137 -14.36 -8.20 -5.03
CA HIS A 137 -15.73 -8.04 -5.47
C HIS A 137 -16.49 -7.08 -4.54
N ILE A 138 -17.32 -6.23 -5.14
CA ILE A 138 -18.25 -5.35 -4.43
C ILE A 138 -19.67 -5.56 -4.95
N VAL A 139 -20.63 -5.54 -4.02
CA VAL A 139 -22.05 -5.61 -4.34
C VAL A 139 -22.62 -4.21 -4.58
N PRO A 140 -23.61 -4.06 -5.49
CA PRO A 140 -24.31 -2.80 -5.66
C PRO A 140 -24.92 -2.29 -4.34
N GLY A 141 -24.87 -0.98 -4.13
CA GLY A 141 -25.35 -0.33 -2.91
C GLY A 141 -24.41 -0.41 -1.71
N ALA A 142 -23.29 -1.13 -1.81
CA ALA A 142 -22.27 -1.13 -0.77
C ALA A 142 -21.75 0.29 -0.51
N ARG A 143 -21.68 0.67 0.76
CA ARG A 143 -21.11 1.94 1.21
C ARG A 143 -19.63 1.74 1.49
N VAL A 144 -18.81 2.56 0.85
CA VAL A 144 -17.35 2.53 1.00
C VAL A 144 -16.85 3.87 1.49
N GLN A 145 -15.99 3.83 2.50
CA GLN A 145 -15.27 4.96 3.05
C GLN A 145 -13.85 4.97 2.47
N PRO A 146 -13.53 5.94 1.59
CA PRO A 146 -12.16 6.14 1.15
C PRO A 146 -11.31 6.78 2.25
N THR A 147 -10.07 6.34 2.32
CA THR A 147 -9.02 6.92 3.18
C THR A 147 -7.80 7.27 2.35
N TYR A 148 -6.91 8.11 2.86
CA TYR A 148 -5.64 8.38 2.20
C TYR A 148 -4.46 8.27 3.17
N THR A 149 -3.29 7.91 2.63
CA THR A 149 -2.03 7.92 3.34
C THR A 149 -0.98 8.69 2.53
N THR A 150 -0.31 9.66 3.16
CA THR A 150 0.82 10.40 2.58
C THR A 150 1.79 10.84 3.67
N SER A 151 3.08 10.86 3.37
CA SER A 151 4.14 11.33 4.29
C SER A 151 4.44 12.82 4.16
N GLU A 152 4.04 13.45 3.05
CA GLU A 152 4.32 14.85 2.73
C GLU A 152 3.01 15.61 2.46
N PRO A 153 2.96 16.93 2.77
CA PRO A 153 1.84 17.76 2.35
C PRO A 153 1.79 17.81 0.82
N GLY A 154 0.58 17.89 0.27
CA GLY A 154 0.39 17.94 -1.16
C GLY A 154 -1.06 18.15 -1.54
N HIS A 155 -1.42 17.69 -2.73
CA HIS A 155 -2.75 17.81 -3.29
C HIS A 155 -3.23 16.46 -3.81
N LEU A 156 -4.53 16.20 -3.66
CA LEU A 156 -5.20 14.96 -4.01
C LEU A 156 -6.42 15.23 -4.88
N ALA A 157 -6.59 14.39 -5.91
CA ALA A 157 -7.87 14.19 -6.57
C ALA A 157 -8.16 12.69 -6.74
N ILE A 158 -9.44 12.30 -6.60
CA ILE A 158 -9.89 10.92 -6.74
C ILE A 158 -10.97 10.85 -7.81
N PHE A 159 -10.83 9.87 -8.70
CA PHE A 159 -11.73 9.60 -9.81
C PHE A 159 -12.19 8.14 -9.77
N GLY A 160 -13.44 7.89 -10.08
CA GLY A 160 -13.98 6.56 -10.40
C GLY A 160 -14.13 6.41 -11.91
N ILE A 161 -13.90 5.21 -12.42
CA ILE A 161 -14.11 4.81 -13.81
C ILE A 161 -14.99 3.57 -13.79
N ASP A 162 -16.22 3.70 -14.28
CA ASP A 162 -17.16 2.59 -14.28
C ASP A 162 -16.93 1.60 -15.45
N GLY A 163 -17.69 0.50 -15.45
CA GLY A 163 -17.61 -0.53 -16.48
C GLY A 163 -17.96 -0.05 -17.89
N ALA A 164 -18.61 1.11 -18.04
CA ALA A 164 -18.87 1.76 -19.31
C ALA A 164 -17.75 2.74 -19.72
N GLY A 165 -16.70 2.88 -18.90
CA GLY A 165 -15.59 3.80 -19.11
C GLY A 165 -15.93 5.25 -18.74
N ARG A 166 -17.07 5.49 -18.08
CA ARG A 166 -17.45 6.85 -17.67
C ARG A 166 -16.62 7.23 -16.44
N VAL A 167 -15.96 8.37 -16.56
CA VAL A 167 -15.16 8.95 -15.48
C VAL A 167 -16.04 9.85 -14.63
N GLN A 168 -15.95 9.69 -13.32
CA GLN A 168 -16.54 10.60 -12.35
C GLN A 168 -15.48 11.04 -11.35
N ARG A 169 -15.36 12.33 -11.12
CA ARG A 169 -14.54 12.85 -10.02
C ARG A 169 -15.31 12.73 -8.70
N HIS A 170 -14.71 12.09 -7.72
CA HIS A 170 -15.28 11.93 -6.38
C HIS A 170 -14.67 12.91 -5.37
N TYR A 171 -13.42 13.32 -5.58
CA TYR A 171 -12.75 14.25 -4.68
C TYR A 171 -11.75 15.16 -5.41
N PRO A 172 -11.73 16.47 -5.11
CA PRO A 172 -12.86 17.21 -4.56
C PRO A 172 -14.06 17.17 -5.54
N ALA A 173 -15.28 17.17 -5.01
CA ALA A 173 -16.49 17.18 -5.84
C ALA A 173 -16.62 18.53 -6.59
N ASP A 174 -16.33 19.63 -5.90
CA ASP A 174 -16.51 20.98 -6.42
C ASP A 174 -15.22 21.58 -6.99
N GLY A 175 -15.40 22.45 -7.99
CA GLY A 175 -14.31 23.19 -8.64
C GLY A 175 -13.42 22.33 -9.54
N PRO A 176 -12.52 22.95 -10.31
CA PRO A 176 -11.64 22.22 -11.22
C PRO A 176 -10.33 21.74 -10.55
N ALA A 177 -9.96 22.29 -9.39
CA ALA A 177 -8.66 22.08 -8.78
C ALA A 177 -8.64 20.90 -7.79
N SER A 178 -7.48 20.25 -7.65
CA SER A 178 -7.19 19.28 -6.59
C SER A 178 -7.23 19.88 -5.18
N ALA A 179 -7.66 19.11 -4.19
CA ALA A 179 -7.75 19.57 -2.80
C ALA A 179 -6.43 19.36 -2.03
N PRO A 180 -6.03 20.26 -1.12
CA PRO A 180 -4.85 20.07 -0.29
C PRO A 180 -5.06 18.92 0.70
N VAL A 181 -3.99 18.17 0.97
CA VAL A 181 -3.94 17.12 1.97
C VAL A 181 -2.71 17.28 2.85
N ARG A 182 -2.88 17.03 4.16
CA ARG A 182 -1.78 17.00 5.14
C ARG A 182 -1.19 15.59 5.22
N PRO A 183 0.06 15.44 5.69
CA PRO A 183 0.58 14.14 6.09
C PRO A 183 -0.37 13.45 7.05
N ALA A 184 -0.74 12.22 6.71
CA ALA A 184 -1.65 11.41 7.49
C ALA A 184 -1.51 9.94 7.09
N ARG A 185 -1.94 9.05 7.98
CA ARG A 185 -2.04 7.62 7.74
C ARG A 185 -3.50 7.23 7.89
N ASP A 186 -4.04 6.63 6.83
CA ASP A 186 -5.39 6.10 6.80
C ASP A 186 -6.47 7.12 7.20
N GLU A 187 -6.27 8.37 6.80
CA GLU A 187 -7.19 9.46 7.13
C GLU A 187 -8.46 9.37 6.29
N PRO A 188 -9.66 9.35 6.91
CA PRO A 188 -10.91 9.28 6.18
C PRO A 188 -11.15 10.56 5.38
N LEU A 189 -11.53 10.39 4.12
CA LEU A 189 -11.94 11.50 3.28
C LEU A 189 -13.38 11.93 3.61
N PRO A 190 -13.74 13.21 3.40
CA PRO A 190 -15.03 13.77 3.82
C PRO A 190 -16.19 13.38 2.89
N PHE A 191 -16.16 12.17 2.33
CA PHE A 191 -17.21 11.61 1.48
C PHE A 191 -17.23 10.08 1.58
N SER A 192 -18.32 9.48 1.13
CA SER A 192 -18.44 8.04 0.94
C SER A 192 -18.81 7.74 -0.50
N LEU A 193 -18.43 6.55 -0.97
CA LEU A 193 -18.80 6.03 -2.28
C LEU A 193 -19.94 5.03 -2.12
N ALA A 194 -20.89 5.08 -3.05
CA ALA A 194 -21.89 4.05 -3.22
C ALA A 194 -21.79 3.53 -4.66
N PHE A 195 -21.54 2.24 -4.81
CA PHE A 195 -21.42 1.62 -6.13
C PHE A 195 -22.81 1.32 -6.70
N ASP A 196 -23.01 1.70 -7.96
CA ASP A 196 -24.25 1.41 -8.69
C ASP A 196 -24.32 -0.05 -9.14
N ALA A 197 -25.45 -0.42 -9.77
CA ALA A 197 -25.67 -1.75 -10.31
C ALA A 197 -25.05 -1.95 -11.71
N THR A 198 -24.24 -1.02 -12.20
CA THR A 198 -23.61 -1.12 -13.52
C THR A 198 -22.56 -2.23 -13.48
N PRO A 199 -22.78 -3.39 -14.11
CA PRO A 199 -21.88 -4.52 -13.97
C PRO A 199 -20.52 -4.24 -14.62
N GLY A 200 -19.48 -4.87 -14.09
CA GLY A 200 -18.14 -4.84 -14.68
C GLY A 200 -17.08 -4.29 -13.74
N ARG A 201 -15.94 -3.93 -14.35
CA ARG A 201 -14.80 -3.39 -13.61
C ARG A 201 -15.08 -1.95 -13.21
N GLU A 202 -14.79 -1.65 -11.97
CA GLU A 202 -14.70 -0.29 -11.45
C GLU A 202 -13.24 0.02 -11.15
N VAL A 203 -12.77 1.21 -11.50
CA VAL A 203 -11.39 1.61 -11.16
C VAL A 203 -11.40 2.95 -10.46
N LEU A 204 -10.90 2.94 -9.22
CA LEU A 204 -10.58 4.15 -8.48
C LEU A 204 -9.15 4.58 -8.78
N VAL A 205 -8.99 5.84 -9.16
CA VAL A 205 -7.70 6.46 -9.48
C VAL A 205 -7.50 7.64 -8.55
N ALA A 206 -6.46 7.57 -7.72
CA ALA A 206 -6.03 8.68 -6.87
C ALA A 206 -4.77 9.31 -7.45
N VAL A 207 -4.78 10.64 -7.59
CA VAL A 207 -3.64 11.41 -8.09
C VAL A 207 -3.15 12.31 -6.98
N PHE A 208 -1.89 12.09 -6.58
CA PHE A 208 -1.18 12.88 -5.57
C PHE A 208 -0.11 13.74 -6.26
N CYS A 209 -0.10 15.05 -5.99
CA CYS A 209 0.93 15.96 -6.49
C CYS A 209 1.43 16.89 -5.38
N PRO A 210 2.68 17.37 -5.40
CA PRO A 210 3.18 18.34 -4.42
C PRO A 210 2.49 19.71 -4.50
N GLN A 211 1.92 20.06 -5.68
CA GLN A 211 1.28 21.34 -5.95
C GLN A 211 -0.15 21.11 -6.45
N ALA A 212 -0.99 22.13 -6.31
CA ALA A 212 -2.34 22.14 -6.88
C ALA A 212 -2.28 21.88 -8.38
N PHE A 213 -3.19 21.05 -8.87
CA PHE A 213 -3.35 20.74 -10.29
C PHE A 213 -4.80 20.85 -10.71
N ASP A 214 -5.01 21.00 -12.02
CA ASP A 214 -6.35 20.97 -12.64
C ASP A 214 -6.81 19.51 -12.74
N ALA A 215 -7.68 19.11 -11.81
CA ALA A 215 -8.28 17.79 -11.78
C ALA A 215 -9.26 17.58 -12.94
N ALA A 216 -9.97 18.64 -13.38
CA ALA A 216 -10.91 18.55 -14.50
C ALA A 216 -10.17 18.25 -15.83
N ALA A 217 -8.95 18.76 -16.00
CA ALA A 217 -8.11 18.45 -17.16
C ALA A 217 -7.70 16.96 -17.27
N LEU A 218 -7.78 16.19 -16.18
CA LEU A 218 -7.44 14.76 -16.18
C LEU A 218 -8.59 13.86 -16.61
N GLU A 219 -9.84 14.29 -16.43
CA GLU A 219 -11.04 13.51 -16.74
C GLU A 219 -11.09 12.98 -18.19
N PRO A 220 -10.88 13.80 -19.24
CA PRO A 220 -10.89 13.29 -20.62
C PRO A 220 -9.73 12.33 -20.90
N ARG A 221 -8.61 12.45 -20.20
CA ARG A 221 -7.44 11.55 -20.34
C ARG A 221 -7.74 10.19 -19.71
N LEU A 222 -8.39 10.18 -18.55
CA LEU A 222 -8.86 8.97 -17.88
C LEU A 222 -9.91 8.23 -18.71
N ALA A 223 -10.84 8.97 -19.34
CA ALA A 223 -11.89 8.40 -20.18
C ALA A 223 -11.33 7.67 -21.42
N GLY A 224 -10.18 8.13 -21.93
CA GLY A 224 -9.49 7.47 -23.04
C GLY A 224 -8.78 6.16 -22.68
N GLY A 225 -8.82 5.71 -21.42
CA GLY A 225 -8.16 4.49 -20.95
C GLY A 225 -6.62 4.56 -20.94
N ALA A 226 -6.05 5.75 -21.15
CA ALA A 226 -4.62 5.96 -21.15
C ALA A 226 -4.06 5.97 -19.72
N ALA A 227 -2.82 5.50 -19.56
CA ALA A 227 -2.06 5.78 -18.34
C ALA A 227 -1.95 7.30 -18.18
N VAL A 228 -2.42 7.83 -17.06
CA VAL A 228 -2.36 9.26 -16.78
C VAL A 228 -1.00 9.56 -16.17
N GLU A 229 -0.24 10.40 -16.84
CA GLU A 229 0.91 11.09 -16.27
C GLU A 229 0.47 12.52 -15.93
N PRO A 230 0.16 12.83 -14.65
CA PRO A 230 -0.38 14.12 -14.25
C PRO A 230 0.67 15.23 -14.24
N GLY A 231 1.95 14.86 -14.25
CA GLY A 231 3.07 15.78 -14.24
C GLY A 231 4.28 15.22 -13.50
N PRO A 232 5.42 15.93 -13.53
CA PRO A 232 6.61 15.53 -12.80
C PRO A 232 6.35 15.54 -11.29
N ARG A 233 6.78 14.48 -10.58
CA ARG A 233 6.61 14.26 -9.13
C ARG A 233 5.18 13.99 -8.66
N CYS A 234 4.22 13.81 -9.56
CA CYS A 234 2.92 13.27 -9.18
C CYS A 234 2.98 11.74 -9.07
N THR A 235 2.25 11.19 -8.11
CA THR A 235 2.05 9.74 -7.94
C THR A 235 0.61 9.41 -8.31
N VAL A 236 0.41 8.34 -9.07
CA VAL A 236 -0.92 7.82 -9.38
C VAL A 236 -1.06 6.46 -8.70
N ASP A 237 -2.10 6.33 -7.88
CA ASP A 237 -2.49 5.09 -7.23
C ASP A 237 -3.82 4.59 -7.82
N ARG A 238 -3.97 3.26 -7.90
CA ARG A 238 -5.10 2.62 -8.59
C ARG A 238 -5.63 1.43 -7.79
N ILE A 239 -6.94 1.40 -7.62
CA ILE A 239 -7.66 0.27 -7.04
C ILE A 239 -8.68 -0.21 -8.07
N ASP A 240 -8.50 -1.44 -8.55
CA ASP A 240 -9.46 -2.13 -9.41
C ASP A 240 -10.45 -2.89 -8.53
N LEU A 241 -11.74 -2.80 -8.82
CA LEU A 241 -12.80 -3.56 -8.15
C LEU A 241 -13.67 -4.26 -9.20
N LEU A 242 -14.33 -5.34 -8.79
CA LEU A 242 -15.27 -6.08 -9.63
C LEU A 242 -16.68 -5.93 -9.06
N LYS A 243 -17.60 -5.32 -9.81
CA LYS A 243 -19.01 -5.24 -9.39
C LYS A 243 -19.74 -6.53 -9.74
N ASP A 244 -20.25 -7.21 -8.71
CA ASP A 244 -21.08 -8.41 -8.88
C ASP A 244 -22.50 -8.01 -9.32
N VAL A 245 -23.12 -8.81 -10.19
CA VAL A 245 -24.47 -8.56 -10.74
C VAL A 245 -25.58 -9.24 -9.91
N ARG A 246 -25.28 -9.65 -8.67
CA ARG A 246 -26.19 -10.50 -7.89
C ARG A 246 -27.36 -9.72 -7.29
#